data_AF-A0A853AZM8-F1
#
_entry.id   AF-A0A853AZM8-F1
#
_cell.length_a   1.000
_cell.length_b   1.000
_cell.length_c   1.000
_cell.angle_alpha   90.00
_cell.angle_beta   90.00
_cell.angle_gamma   90.00
#
_symmetry.space_group_name_H-M   'P 1'
#
loop_
_entity.id
_entity.type
_entity.pdbx_description
1 polymer ?
#
loop_
_entity_poly.entity_id
_entity_poly.type
_entity_poly.pdbx_seq_one_letter_code
_entity_poly.pdbx_strand_id
1 'polypeptide(L)'
;MTYPLYRTGTIAVVDGVSHAVSYAAGDNYVHFPQADGQRPTPHPRGELAGAVPVEMCERVFSVQVYASYRDHRVMVDTAFDNGTARVLEAEWDHEWATVNGFVQENSYEYYKNVDLRDLREYAERQNDLLFTRWRAARFARPVEGFPLHGGWPNGQAAVVTGRPRSGVLETEGGRVAEVSTRAEYLGSSCEVAGITLDGSVGIYYLGTDFERAEADGFRVDDALRWAKTVHVFDLARYHEMHRDLLFDQWRESRDSLAR
;
A
#
# COMPACT_ATOMS: atom_id res chain seq x y z
N MET A 1 26.02 3.53 -7.60
CA MET A 1 24.65 3.77 -8.10
C MET A 1 23.79 4.18 -6.91
N THR A 2 23.14 5.35 -6.99
CA THR A 2 22.12 5.75 -6.02
C THR A 2 20.88 4.90 -6.29
N TYR A 3 20.36 4.23 -5.26
CA TYR A 3 19.13 3.45 -5.40
C TYR A 3 17.96 4.41 -5.61
N PRO A 4 17.03 4.15 -6.54
CA PRO A 4 15.83 4.97 -6.70
C PRO A 4 15.05 4.96 -5.38
N LEU A 5 15.04 6.11 -4.71
CA LEU A 5 14.38 6.27 -3.41
C LEU A 5 12.87 6.10 -3.55
N TYR A 6 12.26 5.61 -2.49
CA TYR A 6 10.83 5.38 -2.43
C TYR A 6 10.06 6.69 -2.32
N ARG A 7 8.85 6.67 -2.86
CA ARG A 7 7.91 7.77 -2.67
C ARG A 7 7.42 7.72 -1.22
N THR A 8 7.23 8.88 -0.62
CA THR A 8 6.58 9.05 0.67
C THR A 8 5.51 10.13 0.56
N GLY A 9 4.56 10.12 1.50
CA GLY A 9 3.47 11.09 1.52
C GLY A 9 2.34 10.74 0.55
N THR A 10 1.60 11.74 0.09
CA THR A 10 0.38 11.54 -0.71
C THR A 10 0.64 11.81 -2.18
N ILE A 11 0.22 10.88 -3.03
CA ILE A 11 0.44 10.89 -4.46
C ILE A 11 -0.90 10.84 -5.20
N ALA A 12 -1.07 11.68 -6.21
CA ALA A 12 -2.14 11.58 -7.19
C ALA A 12 -1.57 11.12 -8.53
N VAL A 13 -2.28 10.23 -9.23
CA VAL A 13 -1.94 9.84 -10.61
C VAL A 13 -2.91 10.53 -11.55
N VAL A 14 -2.37 11.33 -12.47
CA VAL A 14 -3.12 12.09 -13.47
C VAL A 14 -2.48 11.82 -14.82
N ASP A 15 -3.27 11.36 -15.80
CA ASP A 15 -2.80 11.01 -17.14
C ASP A 15 -1.58 10.08 -17.14
N GLY A 16 -1.60 9.07 -16.26
CA GLY A 16 -0.53 8.09 -16.08
C GLY A 16 0.72 8.59 -15.36
N VAL A 17 0.76 9.83 -14.86
CA VAL A 17 1.92 10.42 -14.19
C VAL A 17 1.66 10.60 -12.70
N SER A 18 2.62 10.19 -11.87
CA SER A 18 2.57 10.36 -10.41
C SER A 18 3.00 11.76 -9.96
N HIS A 19 2.17 12.42 -9.16
CA HIS A 19 2.45 13.75 -8.61
C HIS A 19 2.31 13.76 -7.09
N ALA A 20 3.27 14.40 -6.40
CA ALA A 20 3.14 14.70 -4.98
C ALA A 20 2.04 15.76 -4.77
N VAL A 21 1.12 15.48 -3.84
CA VAL A 21 -0.03 16.33 -3.54
C VAL A 21 -0.32 16.33 -2.04
N SER A 22 -1.17 17.27 -1.60
CA SER A 22 -1.88 17.16 -0.33
C SER A 22 -3.36 16.81 -0.59
N TYR A 23 -3.92 15.97 0.27
CA TYR A 23 -5.29 15.51 0.20
C TYR A 23 -5.75 15.09 1.59
N ALA A 24 -6.87 15.61 2.07
CA ALA A 24 -7.54 15.08 3.25
C ALA A 24 -8.58 14.04 2.83
N ALA A 25 -8.64 12.93 3.56
CA ALA A 25 -9.55 11.83 3.24
C ALA A 25 -11.01 12.31 3.25
N GLY A 26 -11.70 12.15 2.12
CA GLY A 26 -13.08 12.59 1.92
C GLY A 26 -13.22 13.90 1.16
N ASP A 27 -12.13 14.62 0.91
CA ASP A 27 -12.18 15.84 0.09
C ASP A 27 -12.50 15.54 -1.37
N ASN A 28 -12.98 16.57 -2.07
CA ASN A 28 -13.30 16.52 -3.50
C ASN A 28 -12.13 16.94 -4.39
N TYR A 29 -11.05 17.48 -3.82
CA TYR A 29 -9.93 18.02 -4.57
C TYR A 29 -8.61 17.58 -3.97
N VAL A 30 -7.62 17.33 -4.83
CA VAL A 30 -6.20 17.23 -4.44
C VAL A 30 -5.52 18.57 -4.69
N HIS A 31 -4.55 18.91 -3.84
CA HIS A 31 -3.83 20.17 -3.91
C HIS A 31 -2.37 19.95 -4.27
N PHE A 32 -1.93 20.60 -5.34
CA PHE A 32 -0.56 20.52 -5.82
C PHE A 32 0.31 21.57 -5.12
N PRO A 33 1.60 21.28 -4.83
CA PRO A 33 2.54 22.28 -4.37
C PRO A 33 2.56 23.51 -5.29
N GLN A 34 2.56 24.72 -4.70
CA GLN A 34 2.41 25.96 -5.46
C GLN A 34 3.60 26.27 -6.37
N ALA A 35 4.79 25.78 -6.06
CA ALA A 35 6.02 26.08 -6.78
C ALA A 35 6.74 24.76 -7.10
N ASP A 36 6.74 24.40 -8.37
CA ASP A 36 7.75 23.60 -9.08
C ASP A 36 7.06 23.00 -10.31
N GLY A 37 7.74 22.96 -11.46
CA GLY A 37 7.21 22.53 -12.76
C GLY A 37 6.71 21.07 -12.84
N GLN A 38 6.36 20.45 -11.72
CA GLN A 38 5.78 19.11 -11.55
C GLN A 38 4.26 19.08 -11.71
N ARG A 39 3.65 20.08 -12.33
CA ARG A 39 2.19 20.11 -12.48
C ARG A 39 1.77 19.49 -13.83
N PRO A 40 0.70 18.67 -13.87
CA PRO A 40 0.30 17.96 -15.09
C PRO A 40 -0.08 18.94 -16.21
N THR A 41 0.32 18.61 -17.44
CA THR A 41 0.00 19.38 -18.66
C THR A 41 -1.02 18.58 -19.49
N PRO A 42 -2.13 19.19 -19.97
CA PRO A 42 -2.50 20.58 -19.81
C PRO A 42 -3.04 20.85 -18.41
N HIS A 43 -2.46 21.86 -17.78
CA HIS A 43 -3.04 22.43 -16.59
C HIS A 43 -4.49 22.80 -16.88
N PRO A 44 -5.45 22.44 -16.00
CA PRO A 44 -6.77 23.01 -16.15
C PRO A 44 -6.63 24.54 -16.16
N ARG A 45 -7.32 25.18 -17.11
CA ARG A 45 -7.32 26.62 -17.41
C ARG A 45 -7.24 27.44 -16.12
N GLY A 46 -6.54 28.58 -16.15
CA GLY A 46 -6.05 29.39 -15.00
C GLY A 46 -6.97 29.70 -13.82
N GLU A 47 -8.21 29.20 -13.79
CA GLU A 47 -9.15 29.16 -12.66
C GLU A 47 -8.88 28.00 -11.68
N LEU A 48 -8.17 26.92 -12.09
CA LEU A 48 -7.86 25.73 -11.28
C LEU A 48 -6.40 25.67 -10.78
N ALA A 49 -5.74 26.83 -10.71
CA ALA A 49 -4.36 26.94 -10.23
C ALA A 49 -4.25 26.64 -8.71
N GLY A 50 -4.32 25.36 -8.34
CA GLY A 50 -4.05 24.87 -6.98
C GLY A 50 -4.85 23.63 -6.56
N ALA A 51 -5.95 23.30 -7.25
CA ALA A 51 -6.83 22.19 -6.87
C ALA A 51 -7.30 21.41 -8.11
N VAL A 52 -7.17 20.08 -8.09
CA VAL A 52 -7.69 19.19 -9.15
C VAL A 52 -8.76 18.29 -8.55
N PRO A 53 -9.95 18.17 -9.17
CA PRO A 53 -10.99 17.26 -8.70
C PRO A 53 -10.48 15.82 -8.64
N VAL A 54 -10.82 15.09 -7.58
CA VAL A 54 -10.38 13.68 -7.43
C VAL A 54 -10.91 12.77 -8.54
N GLU A 55 -12.00 13.15 -9.22
CA GLU A 55 -12.56 12.45 -10.37
C GLU A 55 -11.67 12.53 -11.62
N MET A 56 -10.77 13.51 -11.69
CA MET A 56 -9.75 13.61 -12.74
C MET A 56 -8.50 12.80 -12.41
N CYS A 57 -8.38 12.30 -11.17
CA CYS A 57 -7.27 11.44 -10.77
C CYS A 57 -7.62 9.99 -11.04
N GLU A 58 -6.72 9.25 -11.69
CA GLU A 58 -6.81 7.80 -11.79
C GLU A 58 -6.73 7.15 -10.41
N ARG A 59 -5.93 7.76 -9.53
CA ARG A 59 -5.74 7.35 -8.13
C ARG A 59 -5.34 8.53 -7.26
N VAL A 60 -5.67 8.44 -5.98
CA VAL A 60 -5.02 9.21 -4.91
C VAL A 60 -4.69 8.23 -3.79
N PHE A 61 -3.44 8.15 -3.38
CA PHE A 61 -2.98 7.20 -2.38
C PHE A 61 -1.91 7.80 -1.48
N SER A 62 -1.85 7.35 -0.22
CA SER A 62 -0.72 7.65 0.66
C SER A 62 0.28 6.51 0.63
N VAL A 63 1.57 6.85 0.63
CA VAL A 63 2.68 5.90 0.62
C VAL A 63 3.38 5.94 1.97
N GLN A 64 3.48 4.77 2.58
CA GLN A 64 4.35 4.49 3.71
C GLN A 64 5.33 3.41 3.31
N VAL A 65 6.57 3.53 3.76
CA VAL A 65 7.63 2.61 3.38
C VAL A 65 8.03 1.80 4.58
N TYR A 66 8.06 0.48 4.42
CA TYR A 66 8.44 -0.44 5.49
C TYR A 66 9.64 -1.28 5.05
N ALA A 67 10.44 -1.68 6.03
CA ALA A 67 11.53 -2.62 5.87
C ALA A 67 11.72 -3.40 7.17
N SER A 68 12.58 -4.40 7.14
CA SER A 68 13.02 -5.16 8.31
C SER A 68 14.45 -4.73 8.67
N TYR A 69 14.68 -4.33 9.92
CA TYR A 69 16.00 -4.03 10.49
C TYR A 69 16.24 -4.98 11.66
N ARG A 70 17.24 -5.87 11.52
CA ARG A 70 17.53 -6.93 12.51
C ARG A 70 16.27 -7.75 12.87
N ASP A 71 15.59 -8.21 11.82
CA ASP A 71 14.37 -9.03 11.90
C ASP A 71 13.16 -8.36 12.59
N HIS A 72 13.23 -7.03 12.80
CA HIS A 72 12.15 -6.24 13.36
C HIS A 72 11.62 -5.25 12.32
N ARG A 73 10.31 -5.05 12.28
CA ARG A 73 9.71 -4.14 11.30
C ARG A 73 9.98 -2.69 11.68
N VAL A 74 10.43 -1.92 10.70
CA VAL A 74 10.63 -0.48 10.79
C VAL A 74 9.92 0.24 9.65
N MET A 75 9.51 1.48 9.90
CA MET A 75 9.03 2.39 8.87
C MET A 75 10.19 3.28 8.42
N VAL A 76 10.44 3.37 7.12
CA VAL A 76 11.42 4.30 6.56
C VAL A 76 10.76 5.66 6.45
N ASP A 77 11.21 6.60 7.28
CA ASP A 77 10.68 7.96 7.33
C ASP A 77 11.28 8.81 6.19
N THR A 78 12.61 8.80 6.08
CA THR A 78 13.34 9.53 5.04
C THR A 78 14.59 8.74 4.65
N ALA A 79 14.89 8.68 3.36
CA ALA A 79 16.15 8.18 2.84
C ALA A 79 17.00 9.35 2.32
N PHE A 80 18.30 9.30 2.58
CA PHE A 80 19.24 10.37 2.26
C PHE A 80 20.19 9.96 1.13
N ASP A 81 20.66 10.94 0.36
CA ASP A 81 21.57 10.72 -0.78
C ASP A 81 22.92 10.08 -0.38
N ASN A 82 23.29 10.16 0.89
CA ASN A 82 24.49 9.51 1.43
C ASN A 82 24.34 7.98 1.62
N GLY A 83 23.16 7.41 1.30
CA GLY A 83 22.88 5.98 1.43
C GLY A 83 22.41 5.55 2.83
N THR A 84 22.14 6.51 3.72
CA THR A 84 21.50 6.24 5.01
C THR A 84 20.00 6.50 4.94
N ALA A 85 19.26 5.93 5.89
CA ALA A 85 17.85 6.23 6.08
C ALA A 85 17.56 6.48 7.55
N ARG A 86 16.66 7.43 7.79
CA ARG A 86 15.98 7.59 9.07
C ARG A 86 14.83 6.61 9.12
N VAL A 87 14.85 5.74 10.11
CA VAL A 87 13.81 4.74 10.36
C VAL A 87 13.13 4.96 11.70
N LEU A 88 11.84 4.65 11.76
CA LEU A 88 11.00 4.65 12.94
C LEU A 88 10.67 3.20 13.32
N GLU A 89 10.68 2.88 14.61
CA GLU A 89 10.19 1.59 15.11
C GLU A 89 8.67 1.45 14.86
N ALA A 90 8.22 0.32 14.29
CA ALA A 90 6.87 0.19 13.76
C ALA A 90 5.94 -0.76 14.54
N GLU A 91 6.46 -1.46 15.56
CA GLU A 91 5.74 -2.49 16.31
C GLU A 91 5.42 -2.11 17.76
N TRP A 92 5.80 -0.90 18.18
CA TRP A 92 5.61 -0.38 19.54
C TRP A 92 6.42 -1.16 20.60
N ASP A 93 7.52 -1.79 20.19
CA ASP A 93 8.45 -2.47 21.10
C ASP A 93 9.54 -1.49 21.59
N HIS A 94 9.20 -0.75 22.65
CA HIS A 94 10.09 0.26 23.23
C HIS A 94 11.38 -0.33 23.80
N GLU A 95 11.33 -1.57 24.32
CA GLU A 95 12.49 -2.23 24.90
C GLU A 95 13.47 -2.59 23.80
N TRP A 96 12.99 -3.25 22.75
CA TRP A 96 13.80 -3.57 21.57
C TRP A 96 14.38 -2.32 20.93
N ALA A 97 13.57 -1.26 20.78
CA ALA A 97 14.02 0.00 20.20
C ALA A 97 15.21 0.59 20.98
N THR A 98 15.08 0.64 22.30
CA THR A 98 16.10 1.18 23.20
C THR A 98 17.38 0.35 23.15
N VAL A 99 17.27 -0.98 23.24
CA VAL A 99 18.42 -1.90 23.18
C VAL A 99 19.15 -1.79 21.84
N ASN A 100 18.42 -1.54 20.75
CA ASN A 100 19.00 -1.39 19.42
C ASN A 100 19.42 0.04 19.08
N GLY A 101 19.42 0.95 20.05
CA GLY A 101 19.96 2.31 19.90
C GLY A 101 19.08 3.25 19.09
N PHE A 102 17.77 3.01 19.07
CA PHE A 102 16.81 4.03 18.66
C PHE A 102 16.67 5.08 19.76
N VAL A 103 16.47 6.33 19.36
CA VAL A 103 16.30 7.48 20.25
C VAL A 103 14.84 7.90 20.22
N GLN A 104 14.24 8.06 21.39
CA GLN A 104 12.89 8.61 21.50
C GLN A 104 12.92 10.12 21.22
N GLU A 105 12.26 10.55 20.15
CA GLU A 105 12.15 11.99 19.83
C GLU A 105 10.79 12.57 20.22
N ASN A 106 9.72 11.79 20.05
CA ASN A 106 8.37 12.13 20.51
C ASN A 106 7.83 11.03 21.44
N SER A 107 6.72 11.33 22.13
CA SER A 107 6.03 10.31 22.91
C SER A 107 5.68 9.11 22.03
N TYR A 108 6.21 7.94 22.38
CA TYR A 108 6.03 6.66 21.68
C TYR A 108 6.69 6.53 20.29
N GLU A 109 7.51 7.49 19.85
CA GLU A 109 8.19 7.41 18.56
C GLU A 109 9.71 7.32 18.74
N TYR A 110 10.28 6.19 18.31
CA TYR A 110 11.70 5.87 18.43
C TYR A 110 12.34 5.87 17.04
N TYR A 111 13.35 6.72 16.83
CA TYR A 111 14.01 6.91 15.56
C TYR A 111 15.47 6.47 15.58
N LYS A 112 15.97 6.05 14.42
CA LYS A 112 17.39 5.75 14.22
C LYS A 112 17.81 6.04 12.80
N ASN A 113 19.04 6.52 12.62
CA ASN A 113 19.68 6.54 11.31
C ASN A 113 20.44 5.22 11.10
N VAL A 114 20.16 4.54 10.00
CA VAL A 114 20.76 3.26 9.62
C VAL A 114 21.32 3.34 8.19
N ASP A 115 22.29 2.50 7.84
CA ASP A 115 22.65 2.33 6.42
C ASP A 115 21.47 1.62 5.73
N LEU A 116 21.08 2.08 4.53
CA LEU A 116 20.03 1.42 3.75
C LEU A 116 20.35 -0.06 3.49
N ARG A 117 21.62 -0.44 3.48
CA ARG A 117 22.04 -1.84 3.31
C ARG A 117 21.76 -2.72 4.52
N ASP A 118 21.55 -2.15 5.70
CA ASP A 118 21.17 -2.93 6.88
C ASP A 118 19.68 -3.32 6.85
N LEU A 119 18.91 -2.76 5.91
CA LEU A 119 17.50 -3.05 5.73
C LEU A 119 17.28 -4.29 4.85
N ARG A 120 16.12 -4.92 5.04
CA ARG A 120 15.62 -6.07 4.28
C ARG A 120 14.14 -5.92 3.98
N GLU A 121 13.60 -6.75 3.11
CA GLU A 121 12.15 -6.86 2.84
C GLU A 121 11.49 -5.50 2.55
N TYR A 122 12.21 -4.69 1.79
CA TYR A 122 11.83 -3.31 1.55
C TYR A 122 10.55 -3.23 0.71
N ALA A 123 9.52 -2.51 1.19
CA ALA A 123 8.21 -2.47 0.56
C ALA A 123 7.45 -1.12 0.73
N GLU A 124 6.68 -0.72 -0.30
CA GLU A 124 5.69 0.35 -0.17
C GLU A 124 4.33 -0.21 0.25
N ARG A 125 3.74 0.40 1.28
CA ARG A 125 2.31 0.33 1.53
C ARG A 125 1.64 1.55 0.92
N GLN A 126 0.82 1.33 -0.11
CA GLN A 126 0.03 2.37 -0.76
C GLN A 126 -1.44 2.27 -0.33
N ASN A 127 -1.89 3.12 0.60
CA ASN A 127 -3.28 3.14 1.03
C ASN A 127 -4.14 3.89 0.00
N ASP A 128 -5.18 3.24 -0.53
CA ASP A 128 -6.07 3.85 -1.53
C ASP A 128 -7.05 4.82 -0.84
N LEU A 129 -6.78 6.12 -0.98
CA LEU A 129 -7.56 7.17 -0.31
C LEU A 129 -8.91 7.42 -0.99
N LEU A 130 -9.12 6.90 -2.20
CA LEU A 130 -10.38 7.00 -2.94
C LEU A 130 -11.23 5.72 -2.84
N PHE A 131 -10.77 4.67 -2.15
CA PHE A 131 -11.45 3.38 -2.10
C PHE A 131 -12.91 3.50 -1.65
N THR A 132 -13.18 4.24 -0.58
CA THR A 132 -14.54 4.42 -0.05
C THR A 132 -15.48 5.07 -1.08
N ARG A 133 -14.99 6.09 -1.81
CA ARG A 133 -15.75 6.80 -2.85
C ARG A 133 -15.98 5.90 -4.06
N TRP A 134 -14.93 5.24 -4.55
CA TRP A 134 -15.01 4.28 -5.64
C TRP A 134 -16.03 3.17 -5.33
N ARG A 135 -15.96 2.59 -4.13
CA ARG A 135 -16.89 1.55 -3.68
C ARG A 135 -18.34 2.05 -3.71
N ALA A 136 -18.62 3.21 -3.14
CA ALA A 136 -19.96 3.78 -3.08
C ALA A 136 -20.54 4.12 -4.47
N ALA A 137 -19.69 4.50 -5.42
CA ALA A 137 -20.13 4.83 -6.78
C ALA A 137 -20.40 3.60 -7.67
N ARG A 138 -19.88 2.42 -7.30
CA ARG A 138 -19.88 1.23 -8.17
C ARG A 138 -20.78 0.10 -7.69
N PHE A 139 -21.02 0.02 -6.39
CA PHE A 139 -21.73 -1.11 -5.80
C PHE A 139 -22.92 -0.62 -4.98
N ALA A 140 -24.04 -1.33 -5.12
CA ALA A 140 -25.14 -1.20 -4.18
C ALA A 140 -24.75 -1.83 -2.84
N ARG A 141 -25.26 -1.30 -1.73
CA ARG A 141 -25.14 -2.01 -0.46
C ARG A 141 -25.95 -3.31 -0.55
N PRO A 142 -25.42 -4.43 -0.03
CA PRO A 142 -26.16 -5.68 0.00
C PRO A 142 -27.41 -5.47 0.86
N VAL A 143 -28.54 -6.01 0.41
CA VAL A 143 -29.77 -6.05 1.20
C VAL A 143 -29.60 -7.12 2.26
N GLU A 144 -29.84 -6.76 3.52
CA GLU A 144 -29.71 -7.68 4.64
C GLU A 144 -30.55 -8.95 4.43
N GLY A 145 -29.94 -10.11 4.67
CA GLY A 145 -30.59 -11.41 4.49
C GLY A 145 -30.61 -11.95 3.04
N PHE A 146 -30.15 -11.19 2.05
CA PHE A 146 -30.00 -11.71 0.68
C PHE A 146 -28.59 -12.29 0.48
N PRO A 147 -28.47 -13.54 0.01
CA PRO A 147 -27.17 -14.15 -0.24
C PRO A 147 -26.46 -13.42 -1.38
N LEU A 148 -25.15 -13.26 -1.26
CA LEU A 148 -24.30 -12.82 -2.36
C LEU A 148 -24.44 -13.82 -3.51
N HIS A 149 -24.89 -13.35 -4.67
CA HIS A 149 -25.11 -14.20 -5.83
C HIS A 149 -23.82 -14.51 -6.59
N GLY A 150 -22.76 -13.72 -6.38
CA GLY A 150 -21.41 -13.98 -6.85
C GLY A 150 -20.61 -14.76 -5.82
N GLY A 151 -20.61 -16.09 -5.92
CA GLY A 151 -19.46 -16.85 -5.44
C GLY A 151 -18.28 -16.50 -6.34
N TRP A 152 -17.07 -16.30 -5.79
CA TRP A 152 -15.85 -16.27 -6.59
C TRP A 152 -15.60 -17.72 -7.06
N PRO A 153 -16.05 -18.15 -8.26
CA PRO A 153 -16.34 -19.56 -8.48
C PRO A 153 -15.10 -20.35 -8.90
N ASN A 154 -14.09 -19.70 -9.49
CA ASN A 154 -13.09 -20.41 -10.30
C ASN A 154 -11.68 -19.79 -10.26
N GLY A 155 -11.29 -19.06 -9.21
CA GLY A 155 -9.90 -18.64 -9.06
C GLY A 155 -9.39 -17.54 -10.00
N GLN A 156 -10.21 -17.02 -10.93
CA GLN A 156 -9.80 -15.92 -11.81
C GLN A 156 -10.07 -14.57 -11.14
N ALA A 157 -9.02 -13.74 -11.03
CA ALA A 157 -9.11 -12.39 -10.50
C ALA A 157 -10.07 -11.56 -11.38
N ALA A 158 -11.28 -11.30 -10.86
CA ALA A 158 -12.13 -10.29 -11.46
C ALA A 158 -11.57 -8.91 -11.09
N VAL A 159 -11.23 -8.12 -12.09
CA VAL A 159 -10.71 -6.76 -11.93
C VAL A 159 -11.78 -5.77 -12.37
N VAL A 160 -12.30 -4.97 -11.45
CA VAL A 160 -13.26 -3.91 -11.75
C VAL A 160 -12.51 -2.59 -11.77
N THR A 161 -12.38 -2.00 -12.97
CA THR A 161 -11.76 -0.67 -13.16
C THR A 161 -10.36 -0.55 -12.54
N GLY A 162 -9.52 -1.58 -12.74
CA GLY A 162 -8.16 -1.60 -12.21
C GLY A 162 -8.03 -1.95 -10.72
N ARG A 163 -9.06 -2.55 -10.09
CA ARG A 163 -9.00 -3.09 -8.72
C ARG A 163 -9.50 -4.54 -8.66
N PRO A 164 -8.86 -5.45 -7.90
CA PRO A 164 -7.56 -5.29 -7.25
C PRO A 164 -6.42 -5.16 -8.27
N ARG A 165 -5.27 -4.62 -7.82
CA ARG A 165 -3.99 -4.73 -8.54
C ARG A 165 -3.11 -5.73 -7.84
N SER A 166 -2.75 -6.78 -8.56
CA SER A 166 -1.80 -7.77 -8.08
C SER A 166 -0.91 -8.21 -9.24
N GLY A 167 0.30 -8.67 -8.94
CA GLY A 167 1.30 -9.10 -9.93
C GLY A 167 2.55 -8.23 -9.93
N VAL A 168 3.43 -8.44 -10.91
CA VAL A 168 4.69 -7.70 -11.02
C VAL A 168 4.47 -6.42 -11.82
N LEU A 169 4.83 -5.27 -11.24
CA LEU A 169 4.74 -3.96 -11.87
C LEU A 169 6.12 -3.31 -11.95
N GLU A 170 6.40 -2.66 -13.08
CA GLU A 170 7.49 -1.69 -13.18
C GLU A 170 6.94 -0.29 -12.87
N THR A 171 7.54 0.38 -11.90
CA THR A 171 7.17 1.76 -11.52
C THR A 171 7.83 2.78 -12.46
N GLU A 172 7.32 4.01 -12.51
CA GLU A 172 7.89 5.12 -13.31
C GLU A 172 9.40 5.35 -13.07
N GLY A 173 9.90 5.01 -11.87
CA GLY A 173 11.32 5.08 -11.52
C GLY A 173 12.17 3.88 -11.95
N GLY A 174 11.64 2.96 -12.77
CA GLY A 174 12.33 1.75 -13.24
C GLY A 174 12.46 0.64 -12.18
N ARG A 175 11.75 0.75 -11.05
CA ARG A 175 11.75 -0.30 -10.02
C ARG A 175 10.74 -1.37 -10.35
N VAL A 176 11.12 -2.62 -10.14
CA VAL A 176 10.24 -3.78 -10.32
C VAL A 176 9.75 -4.24 -8.95
N ALA A 177 8.44 -4.20 -8.74
CA ALA A 177 7.81 -4.59 -7.49
C ALA A 177 6.77 -5.69 -7.71
N GLU A 178 6.74 -6.66 -6.79
CA GLU A 178 5.61 -7.57 -6.63
C GLU A 178 4.52 -6.85 -5.83
N VAL A 179 3.34 -6.72 -6.43
CA VAL A 179 2.20 -6.03 -5.86
C VAL A 179 1.16 -7.03 -5.41
N SER A 180 0.68 -6.86 -4.18
CA SER A 180 -0.51 -7.54 -3.66
C SER A 180 -1.50 -6.51 -3.15
N THR A 181 -2.77 -6.67 -3.51
CA THR A 181 -3.85 -5.87 -2.90
C THR A 181 -4.26 -6.50 -1.58
N ARG A 182 -4.38 -5.69 -0.53
CA ARG A 182 -4.76 -6.10 0.82
C ARG A 182 -5.88 -5.24 1.38
N ALA A 183 -6.65 -5.84 2.28
CA ALA A 183 -7.69 -5.17 3.04
C ALA A 183 -7.80 -5.78 4.44
N GLU A 184 -8.63 -5.18 5.27
CA GLU A 184 -9.01 -5.70 6.58
C GLU A 184 -10.46 -6.19 6.53
N TYR A 185 -10.71 -7.39 7.06
CA TYR A 185 -12.05 -7.94 7.28
C TYR A 185 -12.15 -8.39 8.74
N LEU A 186 -13.10 -7.84 9.49
CA LEU A 186 -13.30 -8.12 10.93
C LEU A 186 -12.00 -8.01 11.77
N GLY A 187 -11.15 -7.02 11.47
CA GLY A 187 -9.86 -6.82 12.15
C GLY A 187 -8.73 -7.71 11.65
N SER A 188 -8.98 -8.61 10.71
CA SER A 188 -8.00 -9.54 10.15
C SER A 188 -7.44 -9.03 8.83
N SER A 189 -6.11 -9.07 8.66
CA SER A 189 -5.47 -8.72 7.39
C SER A 189 -5.71 -9.82 6.36
N CYS A 190 -6.16 -9.40 5.18
CA CYS A 190 -6.49 -10.29 4.07
C CYS A 190 -5.86 -9.80 2.76
N GLU A 191 -5.47 -10.74 1.90
CA GLU A 191 -5.18 -10.46 0.50
C GLU A 191 -6.49 -10.49 -0.31
N VAL A 192 -6.66 -9.53 -1.22
CA VAL A 192 -7.83 -9.44 -2.09
C VAL A 192 -7.51 -10.16 -3.40
N ALA A 193 -8.19 -11.29 -3.63
CA ALA A 193 -8.00 -12.13 -4.81
C ALA A 193 -8.69 -11.58 -6.06
N GLY A 194 -9.84 -10.92 -5.89
CA GLY A 194 -10.65 -10.41 -7.01
C GLY A 194 -11.95 -9.79 -6.50
N ILE A 195 -12.50 -8.86 -7.28
CA ILE A 195 -13.77 -8.17 -7.01
C ILE A 195 -14.68 -8.37 -8.22
N THR A 196 -15.86 -8.94 -8.03
CA THR A 196 -16.86 -9.16 -9.09
C THR A 196 -17.78 -7.95 -9.24
N LEU A 197 -18.54 -7.89 -10.35
CA LEU A 197 -19.41 -6.75 -10.69
C LEU A 197 -20.55 -6.52 -9.69
N ASP A 198 -20.98 -7.56 -8.98
CA ASP A 198 -21.99 -7.48 -7.93
C ASP A 198 -21.42 -7.04 -6.57
N GLY A 199 -20.11 -6.80 -6.48
CA GLY A 199 -19.46 -6.36 -5.24
C GLY A 199 -18.97 -7.50 -4.36
N SER A 200 -19.10 -8.75 -4.79
CA SER A 200 -18.51 -9.89 -4.08
C SER A 200 -16.99 -9.88 -4.23
N VAL A 201 -16.28 -10.20 -3.16
CA VAL A 201 -14.82 -10.13 -3.07
C VAL A 201 -14.28 -11.43 -2.52
N GLY A 202 -13.42 -12.09 -3.31
CA GLY A 202 -12.62 -13.21 -2.83
C GLY A 202 -11.45 -12.68 -1.99
N ILE A 203 -11.30 -13.18 -0.77
CA ILE A 203 -10.22 -12.81 0.13
C ILE A 203 -9.50 -14.04 0.68
N TYR A 204 -8.18 -13.91 0.89
CA TYR A 204 -7.36 -14.88 1.61
C TYR A 204 -6.91 -14.30 2.94
N TYR A 205 -7.09 -15.06 4.02
CA TYR A 205 -6.59 -14.70 5.34
C TYR A 205 -5.06 -14.77 5.37
N LEU A 206 -4.41 -13.72 5.87
CA LEU A 206 -2.95 -13.62 5.96
C LEU A 206 -2.40 -13.80 7.38
N GLY A 207 -3.27 -13.96 8.38
CA GLY A 207 -2.86 -14.14 9.77
C GLY A 207 -2.42 -15.57 10.07
N THR A 208 -1.95 -15.76 11.31
CA THR A 208 -1.50 -17.06 11.83
C THR A 208 -2.52 -17.70 12.78
N ASP A 209 -3.59 -17.00 13.15
CA ASP A 209 -4.65 -17.49 14.04
C ASP A 209 -5.75 -18.18 13.22
N PHE A 210 -5.55 -19.47 12.96
CA PHE A 210 -6.45 -20.26 12.12
C PHE A 210 -7.78 -20.60 12.80
N GLU A 211 -7.81 -20.69 14.12
CA GLU A 211 -9.06 -20.88 14.88
C GLU A 211 -9.97 -19.66 14.71
N ARG A 212 -9.40 -18.46 14.80
CA ARG A 212 -10.13 -17.23 14.49
C ARG A 212 -10.57 -17.17 13.02
N ALA A 213 -9.72 -17.55 12.08
CA ALA A 213 -10.10 -17.60 10.67
C ALA A 213 -11.31 -18.51 10.44
N GLU A 214 -11.35 -19.70 11.06
CA GLU A 214 -12.48 -20.61 10.96
C GLU A 214 -13.76 -20.03 11.57
N ALA A 215 -13.64 -19.40 12.74
CA ALA A 215 -14.74 -18.72 13.44
C ALA A 215 -15.32 -17.56 12.63
N ASP A 216 -14.45 -16.80 11.96
CA ASP A 216 -14.82 -15.73 11.02
C ASP A 216 -15.35 -16.29 9.68
N GLY A 217 -15.44 -17.62 9.53
CA GLY A 217 -16.05 -18.31 8.41
C GLY A 217 -15.17 -18.47 7.17
N PHE A 218 -13.85 -18.35 7.31
CA PHE A 218 -12.91 -18.77 6.27
C PHE A 218 -12.87 -20.30 6.17
N ARG A 219 -12.55 -20.81 4.99
CA ARG A 219 -12.40 -22.24 4.71
C ARG A 219 -11.15 -22.47 3.88
N VAL A 220 -10.50 -23.61 4.06
CA VAL A 220 -9.30 -23.97 3.29
C VAL A 220 -9.69 -24.30 1.85
N ASP A 221 -9.03 -23.65 0.87
CA ASP A 221 -9.19 -23.91 -0.56
C ASP A 221 -8.27 -25.06 -1.04
N ASP A 222 -8.35 -25.40 -2.33
CA ASP A 222 -7.53 -26.46 -2.95
C ASP A 222 -6.01 -26.16 -2.89
N ALA A 223 -5.63 -24.89 -2.71
CA ALA A 223 -4.25 -24.43 -2.57
C ALA A 223 -3.81 -24.33 -1.10
N LEU A 224 -4.58 -24.91 -0.17
CA LEU A 224 -4.34 -24.89 1.27
C LEU A 224 -4.33 -23.48 1.89
N ARG A 225 -5.05 -22.53 1.28
CA ARG A 225 -5.20 -21.16 1.81
C ARG A 225 -6.57 -20.98 2.42
N TRP A 226 -6.61 -20.24 3.52
CA TRP A 226 -7.87 -19.85 4.17
C TRP A 226 -8.55 -18.77 3.35
N ALA A 227 -9.62 -19.13 2.64
CA ALA A 227 -10.34 -18.28 1.71
C ALA A 227 -11.78 -18.02 2.17
N LYS A 228 -12.33 -16.87 1.75
CA LYS A 228 -13.73 -16.50 1.96
C LYS A 228 -14.21 -15.55 0.86
N THR A 229 -15.51 -15.57 0.58
CA THR A 229 -16.18 -14.52 -0.20
C THR A 229 -16.90 -13.58 0.77
N VAL A 230 -16.66 -12.28 0.66
CA VAL A 230 -17.31 -11.21 1.43
C VAL A 230 -17.84 -10.14 0.48
N HIS A 231 -18.59 -9.15 0.97
CA HIS A 231 -18.95 -8.01 0.16
C HIS A 231 -17.89 -6.90 0.28
N VAL A 232 -17.71 -6.08 -0.77
CA VAL A 232 -16.74 -4.97 -0.78
C VAL A 232 -17.00 -3.92 0.31
N PHE A 233 -18.24 -3.85 0.84
CA PHE A 233 -18.60 -2.98 1.96
C PHE A 233 -18.10 -3.49 3.32
N ASP A 234 -17.76 -4.78 3.42
CA ASP A 234 -17.23 -5.39 4.64
C ASP A 234 -15.71 -5.16 4.78
N LEU A 235 -15.08 -4.67 3.71
CA LEU A 235 -13.65 -4.39 3.67
C LEU A 235 -13.33 -3.00 4.23
N ALA A 236 -12.31 -2.97 5.08
CA ALA A 236 -11.68 -1.76 5.60
C ALA A 236 -10.20 -1.70 5.18
N ARG A 237 -9.57 -0.53 5.38
CA ARG A 237 -8.12 -0.30 5.19
C ARG A 237 -7.56 -0.87 3.88
N TYR A 238 -8.25 -0.66 2.77
CA TYR A 238 -7.82 -1.16 1.46
C TYR A 238 -6.51 -0.48 1.01
N HIS A 239 -5.50 -1.28 0.69
CA HIS A 239 -4.17 -0.81 0.32
C HIS A 239 -3.47 -1.81 -0.60
N GLU A 240 -2.39 -1.38 -1.23
CA GLU A 240 -1.48 -2.24 -1.97
C GLU A 240 -0.17 -2.37 -1.20
N MET A 241 0.42 -3.55 -1.23
CA MET A 241 1.78 -3.81 -0.77
C MET A 241 2.66 -4.06 -1.99
N HIS A 242 3.65 -3.19 -2.20
CA HIS A 242 4.61 -3.26 -3.31
C HIS A 242 5.95 -3.70 -2.74
N ARG A 243 6.25 -4.99 -2.80
CA ARG A 243 7.53 -5.56 -2.38
C ARG A 243 8.55 -5.38 -3.50
N ASP A 244 9.68 -4.77 -3.20
CA ASP A 244 10.71 -4.53 -4.21
C ASP A 244 11.53 -5.78 -4.49
N LEU A 245 11.64 -6.12 -5.77
CA LEU A 245 12.34 -7.33 -6.23
C LEU A 245 13.82 -7.09 -6.53
N LEU A 246 14.26 -5.83 -6.58
CA LEU A 246 15.63 -5.45 -6.93
C LEU A 246 16.42 -4.91 -5.73
N PHE A 247 15.76 -4.65 -4.59
CA PHE A 247 16.40 -4.08 -3.40
C PHE A 247 17.54 -4.94 -2.86
N ASP A 248 17.31 -6.25 -2.66
CA ASP A 248 18.32 -7.15 -2.11
C ASP A 248 19.53 -7.28 -3.05
N GLN A 249 19.29 -7.33 -4.37
CA GLN A 249 20.35 -7.35 -5.37
C GLN A 249 21.19 -6.06 -5.33
N TRP A 250 20.54 -4.90 -5.25
CA TRP A 250 21.24 -3.62 -5.14
C TRP A 250 22.09 -3.56 -3.87
N ARG A 251 21.53 -3.98 -2.73
CA ARG A 251 22.22 -4.01 -1.44
C ARG A 251 23.54 -4.78 -1.55
N GLU A 252 23.52 -5.93 -2.22
CA GLU A 252 24.68 -6.83 -2.37
C GLU A 252 25.70 -6.35 -3.40
N SER A 253 25.31 -5.48 -4.34
CA SER A 253 26.15 -5.06 -5.48
C SER A 253 27.40 -4.23 -5.15
N ARG A 254 27.52 -3.63 -3.95
CA ARG A 254 28.75 -2.94 -3.50
C ARG A 254 29.73 -3.85 -2.76
N ASP A 255 29.27 -4.96 -2.20
CA ASP A 255 30.14 -5.93 -1.52
C ASP A 255 31.05 -6.66 -2.52
N SER A 256 30.63 -6.75 -3.79
CA SER A 256 31.43 -7.31 -4.89
C SER A 256 32.50 -6.39 -5.46
N LEU A 257 32.49 -5.09 -5.14
CA LEU A 257 33.54 -4.14 -5.56
C LEU A 257 34.60 -3.88 -4.46
N ALA A 258 34.42 -4.49 -3.29
CA ALA A 258 35.33 -4.41 -2.15
C ALA A 258 36.11 -5.72 -1.90
N ARG A 259 36.07 -6.68 -2.84
CA ARG A 259 36.86 -7.90 -2.83
C ARG A 259 37.87 -7.93 -3.97
#